data_AF-W9QIH3-F1
#
_entry.id   AF-W9QIH3-F1
#
_cell.length_a   1.000
_cell.length_b   1.000
_cell.length_c   1.000
_cell.angle_alpha   90.00
_cell.angle_beta   90.00
_cell.angle_gamma   90.00
#
_symmetry.space_group_name_H-M   'P 1'
#
loop_
_entity.id
_entity.type
_entity.pdbx_description
1 polymer ?
#
loop_
_entity_poly.entity_id
_entity_poly.type
_entity_poly.pdbx_seq_one_letter_code
_entity_poly.pdbx_strand_id
1 'polypeptide(L)'
;MMVILTVYAFLWGRLYLALSGIEGSALSNDSNKALSTILNQQFIIQLGLFTALPMIVENSLEHGFLQAVWDFLTMQLQLSSVFYTFSMGTHTHFFGQTILHGGAKYRATGRGFVVQHKSFAENYRLYARSHFIKAIELGLILIVYTSHSAVAKDMFVYIALTISSWFLAASLIIAPFVFNPSGFDWLKTVDDFDDFMNWIWFRGSVFAKVVQSWERWWYEEQDHLRTTGLWGKLLEVILLDLFNPCSTFQESSH
;
A
#
# COMPACT_ATOMS: atom_id res chain seq x y z
N MET A 1 1.66 1.39 11.55
CA MET A 1 2.96 2.02 11.24
C MET A 1 4.13 1.04 11.29
N MET A 2 4.46 0.43 12.44
CA MET A 2 5.64 -0.46 12.56
C MET A 2 5.60 -1.66 11.60
N VAL A 3 4.44 -2.29 11.40
CA VAL A 3 4.29 -3.43 10.46
C VAL A 3 4.67 -3.02 9.03
N ILE A 4 4.10 -1.92 8.51
CA ILE A 4 4.41 -1.46 7.14
C ILE A 4 5.89 -1.07 7.02
N LEU A 5 6.44 -0.31 7.97
CA LEU A 5 7.85 0.07 7.96
C LEU A 5 8.79 -1.14 7.92
N THR A 6 8.48 -2.16 8.72
CA THR A 6 9.32 -3.35 8.81
C THR A 6 9.20 -4.25 7.59
N VAL A 7 8.04 -4.30 6.93
CA VAL A 7 7.87 -4.95 5.61
C VAL A 7 8.66 -4.21 4.52
N TYR A 8 8.61 -2.88 4.50
CA TYR A 8 9.38 -2.06 3.56
C TYR A 8 10.90 -2.25 3.75
N ALA A 9 11.37 -2.14 5.00
CA ALA A 9 12.79 -2.36 5.32
C ALA A 9 13.25 -3.77 4.93
N PHE A 10 12.40 -4.77 5.15
CA PHE A 10 12.69 -6.15 4.77
C PHE A 10 12.79 -6.33 3.24
N LEU A 11 11.82 -5.82 2.48
CA LEU A 11 11.80 -5.96 1.02
C LEU A 11 12.96 -5.23 0.35
N TRP A 12 13.23 -3.99 0.77
CA TRP A 12 14.39 -3.25 0.31
C TRP A 12 15.70 -3.97 0.69
N GLY A 13 15.83 -4.44 1.92
CA GLY A 13 17.00 -5.20 2.36
C GLY A 13 17.23 -6.47 1.53
N ARG A 14 16.17 -7.24 1.26
CA ARG A 14 16.22 -8.43 0.39
C ARG A 14 16.62 -8.10 -1.03
N LEU A 15 16.06 -7.03 -1.60
CA LEU A 15 16.43 -6.56 -2.93
C LEU A 15 17.93 -6.24 -3.00
N TYR A 16 18.46 -5.49 -2.03
CA TYR A 16 19.89 -5.16 -1.98
C TYR A 16 20.79 -6.41 -1.83
N LEU A 17 20.39 -7.39 -1.03
CA LEU A 17 21.12 -8.66 -0.88
C LEU A 17 21.11 -9.50 -2.16
N ALA A 18 19.99 -9.50 -2.90
CA ALA A 18 19.89 -10.17 -4.19
C ALA A 18 20.75 -9.48 -5.25
N LEU A 19 20.66 -8.14 -5.37
CA LEU A 19 21.41 -7.36 -6.35
C LEU A 19 22.93 -7.37 -6.12
N SER A 20 23.37 -7.43 -4.85
CA SER A 20 24.79 -7.53 -4.51
C SER A 20 25.39 -8.92 -4.72
N GLY A 21 24.58 -9.94 -4.99
CA GLY A 21 25.02 -11.34 -5.12
C GLY A 21 25.41 -12.01 -3.80
N ILE A 22 25.32 -11.29 -2.67
CA ILE A 22 25.59 -11.83 -1.32
C ILE A 22 24.63 -12.97 -1.00
N GLU A 23 23.37 -12.87 -1.42
CA GLU A 23 22.39 -13.94 -1.23
C GLU A 23 22.83 -15.24 -1.92
N GLY A 24 23.35 -15.15 -3.15
CA GLY A 24 23.88 -16.31 -3.89
C GLY A 24 25.11 -16.92 -3.21
N SER A 25 26.04 -16.07 -2.74
CA SER A 25 27.23 -16.53 -2.02
C SER A 25 26.88 -17.17 -0.66
N ALA A 26 25.91 -16.62 0.06
CA ALA A 26 25.43 -17.14 1.34
C ALA A 26 24.76 -18.52 1.21
N LEU A 27 24.09 -18.80 0.09
CA LEU A 27 23.53 -20.12 -0.20
C LEU A 27 24.60 -21.16 -0.55
N SER A 28 25.72 -20.73 -1.14
CA SER A 28 26.82 -21.63 -1.52
C SER A 28 27.74 -22.00 -0.34
N ASN A 29 27.81 -21.15 0.69
CA ASN A 29 28.66 -21.35 1.86
C ASN A 29 27.86 -21.91 3.05
N ASP A 30 28.15 -23.16 3.43
CA ASP A 30 27.45 -23.87 4.51
C ASP A 30 27.66 -23.21 5.90
N SER A 31 28.71 -22.39 6.06
CA SER A 31 28.96 -21.59 7.27
C SER A 31 27.91 -20.50 7.52
N ASN A 32 27.16 -20.09 6.50
CA ASN A 32 26.19 -18.99 6.56
C ASN A 32 24.74 -19.48 6.71
N LYS A 33 24.53 -20.74 7.06
CA LYS A 33 23.20 -21.36 7.23
C LYS A 33 22.31 -20.63 8.25
N ALA A 34 22.91 -20.04 9.29
CA ALA A 34 22.19 -19.23 10.27
C ALA A 34 21.61 -17.95 9.64
N LEU A 35 22.38 -17.24 8.82
CA LEU A 35 21.94 -16.04 8.11
C LEU A 35 20.80 -16.37 7.13
N SER A 36 20.94 -17.45 6.36
CA SER A 36 19.89 -17.93 5.45
C SER A 36 18.59 -18.28 6.20
N THR A 37 18.71 -18.97 7.34
CA THR A 37 17.56 -19.31 8.20
C THR A 37 16.84 -18.07 8.74
N ILE A 38 17.59 -17.09 9.28
CA ILE A 38 17.02 -15.85 9.84
C ILE A 38 16.27 -15.06 8.75
N LEU A 39 16.87 -14.92 7.57
CA LEU A 39 16.26 -14.19 6.45
C LEU A 39 14.93 -14.82 6.02
N ASN A 40 14.80 -16.15 6.10
CA ASN A 40 13.61 -16.89 5.70
C ASN A 40 12.52 -16.95 6.80
N GLN A 41 12.87 -16.76 8.07
CA GLN A 41 11.94 -16.81 9.21
C GLN A 41 11.01 -15.60 9.34
N GLN A 42 11.39 -14.45 8.75
CA GLN A 42 10.64 -13.19 8.84
C GLN A 42 9.16 -13.33 8.40
N PHE A 43 8.88 -14.23 7.44
CA PHE A 43 7.53 -14.46 6.89
C PHE A 43 6.50 -14.88 7.95
N ILE A 44 6.91 -15.68 8.94
CA ILE A 44 6.00 -16.21 9.98
C ILE A 44 5.59 -15.10 10.97
N ILE A 45 6.48 -14.14 11.20
CA ILE A 45 6.35 -13.18 12.29
C ILE A 45 5.47 -11.97 11.90
N GLN A 46 5.40 -11.62 10.61
CA GLN A 46 5.15 -10.22 10.27
C GLN A 46 3.82 -9.85 9.60
N LEU A 47 3.09 -10.77 8.95
CA LEU A 47 1.96 -10.35 8.08
C LEU A 47 0.64 -11.12 8.20
N GLY A 48 0.45 -11.99 9.19
CA GLY A 48 -0.90 -12.55 9.39
C GLY A 48 -1.05 -13.47 10.58
N LEU A 49 -0.08 -14.35 10.85
CA LEU A 49 -0.18 -15.28 11.96
C LEU A 49 -0.16 -14.56 13.31
N PHE A 50 0.85 -13.74 13.63
CA PHE A 50 0.90 -13.09 14.96
C PHE A 50 -0.17 -12.04 15.21
N THR A 51 -0.76 -11.43 14.19
CA THR A 51 -1.86 -10.47 14.35
C THR A 51 -3.23 -11.14 14.39
N ALA A 52 -3.42 -12.26 13.69
CA ALA A 52 -4.67 -13.02 13.71
C ALA A 52 -4.73 -14.03 14.87
N LEU A 53 -3.58 -14.54 15.33
CA LEU A 53 -3.51 -15.52 16.42
C LEU A 53 -4.19 -15.03 17.72
N PRO A 54 -3.95 -13.79 18.21
CA PRO A 54 -4.65 -13.30 19.39
C PRO A 54 -6.17 -13.34 19.23
N MET A 55 -6.67 -12.91 18.07
CA MET A 55 -8.10 -12.90 17.76
C MET A 55 -8.69 -14.32 17.68
N ILE A 56 -7.97 -15.27 17.04
CA ILE A 56 -8.41 -16.66 16.94
C ILE A 56 -8.41 -17.31 18.32
N VAL A 57 -7.39 -17.04 19.15
CA VAL A 57 -7.29 -17.57 20.53
C VAL A 57 -8.40 -17.00 21.40
N GLU A 58 -8.60 -15.68 21.39
CA GLU A 58 -9.67 -15.00 22.12
C GLU A 58 -11.04 -15.56 21.74
N ASN A 59 -11.34 -15.61 20.45
CA ASN A 59 -12.64 -16.12 19.99
C ASN A 59 -12.82 -17.62 20.29
N SER A 60 -11.73 -18.41 20.25
CA SER A 60 -11.76 -19.83 20.62
C SER A 60 -12.04 -20.04 22.11
N LEU A 61 -11.56 -19.14 22.97
CA LEU A 61 -11.80 -19.17 24.41
C LEU A 61 -13.22 -18.70 24.77
N GLU A 62 -13.76 -17.71 24.05
CA GLU A 62 -15.08 -17.13 24.33
C GLU A 62 -16.24 -17.95 23.76
N HIS A 63 -16.13 -18.38 22.49
CA HIS A 63 -17.24 -18.98 21.74
C HIS A 63 -16.99 -20.45 21.33
N GLY A 64 -15.80 -20.98 21.64
CA GLY A 64 -15.38 -22.35 21.30
C GLY A 64 -14.67 -22.45 19.95
N PHE A 65 -13.80 -23.45 19.81
CA PHE A 65 -12.88 -23.58 18.66
C PHE A 65 -13.59 -23.65 17.30
N LEU A 66 -14.66 -24.43 17.18
CA LEU A 66 -15.35 -24.60 15.90
C LEU A 66 -16.03 -23.30 15.45
N GLN A 67 -16.64 -22.57 16.38
CA GLN A 67 -17.23 -21.26 16.11
C GLN A 67 -16.15 -20.27 15.70
N ALA A 68 -15.00 -20.25 16.39
CA ALA A 68 -13.89 -19.38 16.05
C ALA A 68 -13.34 -19.62 14.63
N VAL A 69 -13.25 -20.88 14.19
CA VAL A 69 -12.88 -21.21 12.80
C VAL A 69 -13.91 -20.69 11.81
N TRP A 70 -15.21 -20.86 12.10
CA TRP A 70 -16.28 -20.37 11.23
C TRP A 70 -16.30 -18.84 11.12
N ASP A 71 -16.14 -18.15 12.24
CA ASP A 71 -16.07 -16.69 12.28
C ASP A 71 -14.85 -16.18 11.52
N PHE A 72 -13.68 -16.83 11.70
CA PHE A 72 -12.48 -16.50 10.96
C PHE A 72 -12.70 -16.62 9.45
N LEU A 73 -13.29 -17.73 8.96
CA LEU A 73 -13.61 -17.90 7.54
C LEU A 73 -14.58 -16.83 7.04
N THR A 74 -15.60 -16.51 7.82
CA THR A 74 -16.59 -15.47 7.49
C THR A 74 -15.91 -14.09 7.37
N MET A 75 -15.00 -13.76 8.29
CA MET A 75 -14.21 -12.53 8.23
C MET A 75 -13.31 -12.47 6.99
N GLN A 76 -12.70 -13.59 6.59
CA GLN A 76 -11.90 -13.64 5.36
C GLN A 76 -12.76 -13.44 4.11
N LEU A 77 -13.95 -14.05 4.04
CA LEU A 77 -14.89 -13.89 2.93
C LEU A 77 -15.43 -12.44 2.81
N GLN A 78 -15.58 -11.75 3.94
CA GLN A 78 -15.91 -10.31 3.99
C GLN A 78 -14.72 -9.40 3.64
N LEU A 79 -13.59 -9.98 3.22
CA LEU A 79 -12.37 -9.25 2.85
C LEU A 79 -11.78 -8.45 4.02
N SER A 80 -11.98 -8.89 5.26
CA SER A 80 -11.49 -8.21 6.46
C SER A 80 -9.96 -7.98 6.43
N SER A 81 -9.19 -8.95 5.93
CA SER A 81 -7.73 -8.80 5.78
C SER A 81 -7.32 -7.73 4.76
N VAL A 82 -8.10 -7.58 3.69
CA VAL A 82 -7.89 -6.52 2.68
C VAL A 82 -8.24 -5.16 3.28
N PHE A 83 -9.38 -5.07 3.97
CA PHE A 83 -9.80 -3.86 4.68
C PHE A 83 -8.79 -3.44 5.76
N TYR A 84 -8.30 -4.39 6.55
CA TYR A 84 -7.31 -4.14 7.58
C TYR A 84 -6.01 -3.59 6.99
N THR A 85 -5.53 -4.17 5.90
CA THR A 85 -4.30 -3.70 5.23
C THR A 85 -4.47 -2.28 4.68
N PHE A 86 -5.62 -2.01 4.05
CA PHE A 86 -5.99 -0.69 3.57
C PHE A 86 -6.09 0.36 4.70
N SER A 87 -6.79 0.01 5.78
CA SER A 87 -6.91 0.86 6.98
C SER A 87 -5.53 1.14 7.58
N MET A 88 -4.70 0.10 7.75
CA MET A 88 -3.33 0.23 8.24
C MET A 88 -2.46 1.12 7.34
N GLY A 89 -2.62 1.03 6.01
CA GLY A 89 -1.96 1.87 5.02
C GLY A 89 -2.32 3.35 5.19
N THR A 90 -3.62 3.63 5.26
CA THR A 90 -4.17 4.97 5.52
C THR A 90 -3.66 5.54 6.84
N HIS A 91 -3.81 4.80 7.93
CA HIS A 91 -3.36 5.22 9.26
C HIS A 91 -1.85 5.49 9.28
N THR A 92 -1.05 4.60 8.70
CA THR A 92 0.39 4.76 8.66
C THR A 92 0.75 6.03 7.90
N HIS A 93 0.24 6.22 6.69
CA HIS A 93 0.53 7.39 5.86
C HIS A 93 0.26 8.72 6.59
N PHE A 94 -0.96 8.91 7.09
CA PHE A 94 -1.35 10.17 7.72
C PHE A 94 -0.75 10.37 9.12
N PHE A 95 -0.52 9.29 9.86
CA PHE A 95 0.16 9.37 11.15
C PHE A 95 1.63 9.77 10.99
N GLY A 96 2.36 9.16 10.04
CA GLY A 96 3.74 9.57 9.78
C GLY A 96 3.85 10.97 9.17
N GLN A 97 2.87 11.39 8.36
CA GLN A 97 2.78 12.79 7.91
C GLN A 97 2.71 13.75 9.11
N THR A 98 1.85 13.44 10.08
CA THR A 98 1.68 14.25 11.29
C THR A 98 2.97 14.32 12.10
N ILE A 99 3.71 13.21 12.23
CA ILE A 99 5.00 13.17 12.94
C ILE A 99 6.07 13.99 12.23
N LEU A 100 6.21 13.86 10.90
CA LEU A 100 7.33 14.42 10.16
C LEU A 100 7.17 15.91 9.83
N HIS A 101 5.95 16.35 9.52
CA HIS A 101 5.72 17.70 9.01
C HIS A 101 4.96 18.58 9.99
N GLY A 102 4.29 17.98 10.98
CA GLY A 102 3.36 18.68 11.86
C GLY A 102 2.11 19.12 11.12
N GLY A 103 0.94 18.80 11.68
CA GLY A 103 -0.35 19.22 11.13
C GLY A 103 -1.23 18.04 10.73
N ALA A 104 -2.45 18.04 11.28
CA ALA A 104 -3.52 17.14 10.88
C ALA A 104 -4.52 17.93 10.02
N LYS A 105 -4.63 17.60 8.74
CA LYS A 105 -5.64 18.22 7.87
C LYS A 105 -6.99 17.53 8.13
N TYR A 106 -7.86 18.19 8.89
CA TYR A 106 -9.21 17.68 9.12
C TYR A 106 -10.02 17.73 7.81
N ARG A 107 -10.50 16.58 7.36
CA ARG A 107 -11.50 16.50 6.29
C ARG A 107 -12.86 16.35 6.94
N ALA A 108 -13.72 17.36 6.78
CA ALA A 108 -15.04 17.33 7.36
C ALA A 108 -15.84 16.11 6.86
N THR A 109 -16.21 15.23 7.78
CA THR A 109 -17.28 14.27 7.57
C THR A 109 -18.58 15.06 7.62
N GLY A 110 -19.14 15.38 6.44
CA GLY A 110 -20.36 16.19 6.37
C GLY A 110 -21.50 15.63 7.22
N ARG A 111 -22.38 16.50 7.73
CA ARG A 111 -23.66 16.08 8.35
C ARG A 111 -24.62 15.63 7.23
N GLY A 112 -24.63 14.34 6.92
CA GLY A 112 -25.50 13.71 5.91
C GLY A 112 -25.26 12.19 5.86
N PHE A 113 -26.00 11.44 5.03
CA PHE A 113 -25.72 10.00 4.83
C PHE A 113 -24.29 9.83 4.28
N VAL A 114 -23.38 9.35 5.13
CA VAL A 114 -21.91 9.37 4.96
C VAL A 114 -21.40 8.28 3.99
N VAL A 115 -22.30 7.55 3.32
CA VAL A 115 -21.96 6.49 2.36
C VAL A 115 -22.23 7.00 0.96
N GLN A 116 -21.34 7.86 0.44
CA GLN A 116 -21.41 8.37 -0.93
C GLN A 116 -20.37 7.68 -1.80
N HIS A 117 -20.82 7.16 -2.93
CA HIS A 117 -19.95 6.67 -3.98
C HIS A 117 -19.04 7.81 -4.50
N LYS A 118 -17.77 7.50 -4.70
CA LYS A 118 -16.77 8.41 -5.29
C LYS A 118 -16.34 7.91 -6.66
N SER A 119 -16.20 8.81 -7.64
CA SER A 119 -15.72 8.43 -8.96
C SER A 119 -14.28 7.91 -8.88
N PHE A 120 -13.88 7.07 -9.83
CA PHE A 120 -12.53 6.49 -9.85
C PHE A 120 -11.43 7.54 -9.92
N ALA A 121 -11.65 8.66 -10.62
CA ALA A 121 -10.70 9.77 -10.64
C ALA A 121 -10.58 10.48 -9.27
N GLU A 122 -11.67 10.60 -8.49
CA GLU A 122 -11.57 11.13 -7.12
C GLU A 122 -10.89 10.14 -6.18
N ASN A 123 -11.23 8.84 -6.26
CA ASN A 123 -10.60 7.80 -5.45
C ASN A 123 -9.10 7.67 -5.74
N TYR A 124 -8.70 7.70 -7.01
CA TYR A 124 -7.30 7.66 -7.40
C TYR A 124 -6.52 8.83 -6.79
N ARG A 125 -7.00 10.07 -6.96
CA ARG A 125 -6.36 11.26 -6.38
C ARG A 125 -6.27 11.21 -4.86
N LEU A 126 -7.28 10.64 -4.20
CA LEU A 126 -7.30 10.52 -2.74
C LEU A 126 -6.26 9.50 -2.21
N TYR A 127 -6.11 8.37 -2.91
CA TYR A 127 -5.28 7.26 -2.45
C TYR A 127 -3.96 7.09 -3.21
N ALA A 128 -3.62 8.02 -4.13
CA ALA A 128 -2.41 7.95 -4.96
C ALA A 128 -1.12 7.76 -4.13
N ARG A 129 -0.82 8.69 -3.21
CA ARG A 129 0.41 8.66 -2.38
C ARG A 129 0.36 7.65 -1.24
N SER A 130 -0.84 7.39 -0.71
CA SER A 130 -1.02 6.52 0.46
C SER A 130 -1.06 5.04 0.08
N HIS A 131 -1.54 4.68 -1.12
CA HIS A 131 -1.77 3.30 -1.53
C HIS A 131 -1.19 2.98 -2.91
N PHE A 132 -1.60 3.68 -3.97
CA PHE A 132 -1.28 3.26 -5.34
C PHE A 132 0.22 3.30 -5.65
N ILE A 133 0.89 4.43 -5.36
CA ILE A 133 2.34 4.57 -5.58
C ILE A 133 3.11 3.56 -4.75
N LYS A 134 2.73 3.37 -3.48
CA LYS A 134 3.29 2.36 -2.58
C LYS A 134 3.15 0.94 -3.13
N ALA A 135 1.99 0.60 -3.67
CA ALA A 135 1.74 -0.72 -4.21
C ALA A 135 2.55 -0.97 -5.49
N ILE A 136 2.66 0.04 -6.36
CA ILE A 136 3.49 -0.03 -7.58
C ILE A 136 4.96 -0.18 -7.19
N GLU A 137 5.47 0.60 -6.24
CA GLU A 137 6.84 0.51 -5.74
C GLU A 137 7.14 -0.90 -5.21
N LEU A 138 6.28 -1.42 -4.33
CA LEU A 138 6.41 -2.78 -3.79
C LEU A 138 6.34 -3.85 -4.88
N GLY A 139 5.42 -3.69 -5.84
CA GLY A 139 5.31 -4.59 -6.99
C GLY A 139 6.58 -4.60 -7.84
N LEU A 140 7.16 -3.43 -8.10
CA LEU A 140 8.42 -3.29 -8.84
C LEU A 140 9.59 -3.94 -8.08
N ILE A 141 9.70 -3.70 -6.77
CA ILE A 141 10.72 -4.34 -5.93
C ILE A 141 10.61 -5.87 -6.01
N LEU A 142 9.39 -6.42 -5.92
CA LEU A 142 9.15 -7.85 -6.01
C LEU A 142 9.53 -8.41 -7.39
N ILE A 143 9.16 -7.72 -8.48
CA ILE A 143 9.52 -8.12 -9.85
C ILE A 143 11.04 -8.13 -10.05
N VAL A 144 11.73 -7.08 -9.60
CA VAL A 144 13.20 -7.01 -9.71
C VAL A 144 13.85 -8.08 -8.84
N TYR A 145 13.35 -8.31 -7.62
CA TYR A 145 13.83 -9.37 -6.74
C TYR A 145 13.69 -10.75 -7.39
N THR A 146 12.56 -11.08 -8.03
CA THR A 146 12.40 -12.33 -8.79
C THR A 146 13.45 -12.51 -9.87
N SER A 147 13.78 -11.44 -10.59
CA SER A 147 14.72 -11.52 -11.71
C SER A 147 16.18 -11.70 -11.29
N HIS A 148 16.56 -11.24 -10.09
CA HIS A 148 17.97 -11.24 -9.62
C HIS A 148 18.25 -12.23 -8.48
N SER A 149 17.23 -12.70 -7.77
CA SER A 149 17.42 -13.58 -6.61
C SER A 149 17.82 -15.00 -7.04
N ALA A 150 18.88 -15.52 -6.42
CA ALA A 150 19.26 -16.93 -6.55
C ALA A 150 18.28 -17.88 -5.85
N VAL A 151 17.57 -17.39 -4.81
CA VAL A 151 16.53 -18.13 -4.07
C VAL A 151 15.29 -18.33 -4.94
N ALA A 152 15.02 -17.40 -5.88
CA ALA A 152 13.86 -17.48 -6.76
C ALA A 152 13.89 -18.65 -7.75
N LYS A 153 14.99 -19.42 -7.82
CA LYS A 153 15.08 -20.65 -8.62
C LYS A 153 14.18 -21.77 -8.09
N ASP A 154 13.92 -21.79 -6.78
CA ASP A 154 12.93 -22.68 -6.19
C ASP A 154 11.57 -21.98 -6.11
N MET A 155 10.63 -22.47 -6.90
CA MET A 155 9.28 -21.89 -7.00
C MET A 155 8.55 -21.92 -5.66
N PHE A 156 8.67 -23.00 -4.89
CA PHE A 156 7.94 -23.13 -3.62
C PHE A 156 8.48 -22.17 -2.57
N VAL A 157 9.82 -22.07 -2.47
CA VAL A 157 10.47 -21.13 -1.55
C VAL A 157 10.16 -19.68 -1.95
N TYR A 158 10.20 -19.35 -3.24
CA TYR A 158 9.85 -18.01 -3.71
C TYR A 158 8.41 -17.62 -3.37
N ILE A 159 7.44 -18.50 -3.68
CA ILE A 159 6.03 -18.24 -3.38
C ILE A 159 5.84 -18.10 -1.87
N ALA A 160 6.38 -19.01 -1.08
CA ALA A 160 6.27 -18.96 0.38
C ALA A 160 6.84 -17.67 0.97
N LEU A 161 7.94 -17.14 0.42
CA LEU A 161 8.57 -15.91 0.92
C LEU A 161 7.86 -14.63 0.47
N THR A 162 7.24 -14.61 -0.71
CA THR A 162 6.76 -13.37 -1.33
C THR A 162 5.23 -13.24 -1.34
N ILE A 163 4.47 -14.30 -1.09
CA ILE A 163 2.99 -14.28 -1.18
C ILE A 163 2.34 -13.22 -0.29
N SER A 164 2.87 -13.00 0.92
CA SER A 164 2.35 -11.97 1.84
C SER A 164 2.62 -10.55 1.34
N SER A 165 3.76 -10.35 0.66
CA SER A 165 4.14 -9.06 0.08
C SER A 165 3.31 -8.76 -1.16
N TRP A 166 3.06 -9.77 -2.00
CA TRP A 166 2.11 -9.69 -3.11
C TRP A 166 0.69 -9.43 -2.63
N PHE A 167 0.25 -10.10 -1.56
CA PHE A 167 -1.06 -9.84 -0.95
C PHE A 167 -1.17 -8.39 -0.46
N LEU A 168 -0.14 -7.88 0.22
CA LEU A 168 -0.10 -6.49 0.66
C LEU A 168 -0.18 -5.52 -0.53
N ALA A 169 0.64 -5.70 -1.57
CA ALA A 169 0.59 -4.85 -2.77
C ALA A 169 -0.77 -4.90 -3.47
N ALA A 170 -1.33 -6.10 -3.68
CA ALA A 170 -2.65 -6.26 -4.30
C ALA A 170 -3.76 -5.61 -3.47
N SER A 171 -3.72 -5.77 -2.14
CA SER A 171 -4.72 -5.18 -1.25
C SER A 171 -4.72 -3.65 -1.31
N LEU A 172 -3.55 -3.01 -1.40
CA LEU A 172 -3.43 -1.54 -1.53
C LEU A 172 -4.03 -1.02 -2.85
N ILE A 173 -3.96 -1.80 -3.93
CA ILE A 173 -4.52 -1.42 -5.24
C ILE A 173 -6.04 -1.63 -5.27
N ILE A 174 -6.50 -2.78 -4.78
CA ILE A 174 -7.89 -3.21 -4.96
C ILE A 174 -8.82 -2.56 -3.93
N ALA A 175 -8.35 -2.33 -2.70
CA ALA A 175 -9.19 -1.86 -1.60
C ALA A 175 -9.90 -0.51 -1.86
N PRO A 176 -9.27 0.53 -2.44
CA PRO A 176 -9.95 1.78 -2.75
C PRO A 176 -11.18 1.63 -3.67
N PHE A 177 -11.21 0.59 -4.51
CA PHE A 177 -12.32 0.32 -5.43
C PHE A 177 -13.37 -0.61 -4.81
N VAL A 178 -12.93 -1.69 -4.16
CA VAL A 178 -13.82 -2.67 -3.54
C VAL A 178 -14.64 -2.08 -2.40
N PHE A 179 -14.03 -1.21 -1.59
CA PHE A 179 -14.72 -0.56 -0.46
C PHE A 179 -15.37 0.78 -0.85
N ASN A 180 -15.40 1.13 -2.14
CA ASN A 180 -16.19 2.25 -2.64
C ASN A 180 -17.67 1.85 -2.66
N PRO A 181 -18.60 2.63 -2.07
CA PRO A 181 -20.03 2.35 -2.19
C PRO A 181 -20.43 2.20 -3.65
N SER A 182 -21.32 1.26 -3.98
CA SER A 182 -21.68 0.91 -5.37
C SER A 182 -20.52 0.46 -6.26
N GLY A 183 -19.35 0.13 -5.72
CA GLY A 183 -18.19 -0.34 -6.50
C GLY A 183 -18.37 -1.71 -7.18
N PHE A 184 -19.44 -2.43 -6.85
CA PHE A 184 -19.83 -3.69 -7.51
C PHE A 184 -21.03 -3.54 -8.47
N ASP A 185 -21.58 -2.34 -8.61
CA ASP A 185 -22.59 -2.07 -9.64
C ASP A 185 -21.88 -2.00 -10.99
N TRP A 186 -22.17 -2.95 -11.89
CA TRP A 186 -21.49 -3.07 -13.17
C TRP A 186 -21.64 -1.82 -14.04
N LEU A 187 -22.86 -1.26 -14.14
CA LEU A 187 -23.10 -0.10 -14.98
C LEU A 187 -22.33 1.10 -14.45
N LYS A 188 -22.42 1.32 -13.13
CA LYS A 188 -21.69 2.41 -12.48
C LYS A 188 -20.17 2.27 -12.63
N THR A 189 -19.66 1.04 -12.52
CA THR A 189 -18.23 0.71 -12.64
C THR A 189 -17.71 1.01 -14.04
N VAL A 190 -18.47 0.68 -15.09
CA VAL A 190 -18.09 0.99 -16.47
C VAL A 190 -18.10 2.50 -16.69
N ASP A 191 -19.14 3.20 -16.23
CA ASP A 191 -19.22 4.67 -16.34
C ASP A 191 -18.05 5.36 -15.65
N ASP A 192 -17.70 4.95 -14.42
CA ASP A 192 -16.55 5.51 -13.70
C ASP A 192 -15.22 5.18 -14.35
N PHE A 193 -15.10 4.03 -14.99
CA PHE A 193 -13.90 3.65 -15.73
C PHE A 193 -13.72 4.50 -16.99
N ASP A 194 -14.79 4.73 -17.74
CA ASP A 194 -14.77 5.60 -18.91
C ASP A 194 -14.44 7.04 -18.50
N ASP A 195 -15.07 7.56 -17.44
CA ASP A 195 -14.74 8.87 -16.86
C ASP A 195 -13.29 8.96 -16.39
N PHE A 196 -12.78 7.90 -15.77
CA PHE A 196 -11.38 7.82 -15.34
C PHE A 196 -10.43 7.85 -16.55
N MET A 197 -10.71 7.08 -17.60
CA MET A 197 -9.90 7.07 -18.82
C MET A 197 -9.95 8.42 -19.52
N ASN A 198 -11.11 9.07 -19.58
CA ASN A 198 -11.24 10.42 -20.11
C ASN A 198 -10.41 11.44 -19.31
N TRP A 199 -10.35 11.30 -17.98
CA TRP A 199 -9.52 12.14 -17.12
C TRP A 199 -8.00 11.90 -17.31
N ILE A 200 -7.59 10.64 -17.47
CA ILE A 200 -6.19 10.27 -17.76
C ILE A 200 -5.74 10.82 -19.12
N TRP A 201 -6.56 10.61 -20.15
CA TRP A 201 -6.25 10.98 -21.53
C TRP A 201 -6.75 12.36 -21.93
N PHE A 202 -7.10 13.20 -20.95
CA PHE A 202 -7.68 14.52 -21.20
C PHE A 202 -6.73 15.40 -22.01
N ARG A 203 -7.04 15.61 -23.28
CA ARG A 203 -6.31 16.52 -24.19
C ARG A 203 -6.91 17.93 -24.09
N GLY A 204 -6.71 18.61 -22.96
CA GLY A 204 -7.28 19.93 -22.73
C GLY A 204 -6.27 21.07 -22.58
N SER A 205 -6.80 22.29 -22.57
CA SER A 205 -6.03 23.54 -22.69
C SER A 205 -5.17 23.86 -21.46
N VAL A 206 -4.28 24.86 -21.61
CA VAL A 206 -3.37 25.36 -20.57
C VAL A 206 -4.09 25.78 -19.27
N PHE A 207 -5.41 25.96 -19.29
CA PHE A 207 -6.23 26.37 -18.13
C PHE A 207 -7.08 25.24 -17.51
N ALA A 208 -6.82 23.98 -17.87
CA ALA A 208 -7.54 22.84 -17.30
C ALA A 208 -7.34 22.76 -15.77
N LYS A 209 -8.43 22.47 -15.05
CA LYS A 209 -8.40 22.29 -13.58
C LYS A 209 -7.87 20.90 -13.20
N VAL A 210 -7.33 20.76 -11.99
CA VAL A 210 -6.88 19.50 -11.35
C VAL A 210 -7.90 18.36 -11.47
N VAL A 211 -9.17 18.72 -11.30
CA VAL A 211 -10.28 17.75 -11.33
C VAL A 211 -10.53 17.19 -12.72
N GLN A 212 -10.06 17.86 -13.78
CA GLN A 212 -10.37 17.53 -15.17
C GLN A 212 -9.24 16.82 -15.90
N SER A 213 -7.98 16.98 -15.45
CA SER A 213 -6.81 16.43 -16.13
C SER A 213 -5.86 15.76 -15.15
N TRP A 214 -5.47 14.52 -15.45
CA TRP A 214 -4.43 13.82 -14.71
C TRP A 214 -3.10 14.55 -14.74
N GLU A 215 -2.70 15.09 -15.89
CA GLU A 215 -1.41 15.80 -16.03
C GLU A 215 -1.37 17.03 -15.11
N ARG A 216 -2.44 17.81 -15.06
CA ARG A 216 -2.52 18.99 -14.18
C ARG A 216 -2.50 18.60 -12.71
N TRP A 217 -3.26 17.57 -12.34
CA TRP A 217 -3.20 17.03 -10.99
C TRP A 217 -1.80 16.54 -10.64
N TRP A 218 -1.11 15.84 -11.53
CA TRP A 218 0.23 15.33 -11.30
C TRP A 218 1.25 16.44 -11.08
N TYR A 219 1.22 17.51 -11.88
CA TYR A 219 2.14 18.63 -11.68
C TYR A 219 1.89 19.37 -10.37
N GLU A 220 0.62 19.56 -10.01
CA GLU A 220 0.28 20.19 -8.74
C GLU A 220 0.70 19.31 -7.56
N GLU A 221 0.48 17.99 -7.67
CA GLU A 221 0.89 17.00 -6.67
C GLU A 221 2.43 16.95 -6.48
N GLN A 222 3.20 17.38 -7.49
CA GLN A 222 4.66 17.44 -7.43
C GLN A 222 5.22 18.83 -7.17
N ASP A 223 4.38 19.86 -7.05
CA ASP A 223 4.86 21.24 -7.03
C ASP A 223 5.70 21.55 -5.78
N HIS A 224 5.38 20.91 -4.63
CA HIS A 224 6.20 21.03 -3.43
C HIS A 224 7.61 20.47 -3.62
N LEU A 225 7.78 19.43 -4.44
CA LEU A 225 9.11 18.88 -4.75
C LEU A 225 9.99 19.88 -5.50
N ARG A 226 9.41 20.89 -6.16
CA ARG A 226 10.19 21.91 -6.87
C ARG A 226 10.87 22.89 -5.92
N THR A 227 10.27 23.14 -4.77
CA THR A 227 10.79 24.07 -3.76
C THR A 227 11.65 23.35 -2.70
N THR A 228 11.58 22.02 -2.63
CA THR A 228 12.42 21.20 -1.75
C THR A 228 13.88 21.12 -2.23
N GLY A 229 14.84 21.42 -1.33
CA GLY A 229 16.28 21.30 -1.60
C GLY A 229 16.75 19.86 -1.85
N LEU A 230 17.96 19.66 -2.37
CA LEU A 230 18.51 18.33 -2.72
C LEU A 230 18.44 17.32 -1.57
N TRP A 231 18.74 17.75 -0.33
CA TRP A 231 18.64 16.90 0.86
C TRP A 231 17.20 16.58 1.24
N GLY A 232 16.26 17.50 1.02
CA GLY A 232 14.84 17.23 1.21
C GLY A 232 14.31 16.23 0.19
N LYS A 233 14.75 16.31 -1.08
CA LYS A 233 14.41 15.31 -2.12
C LYS A 233 14.97 13.93 -1.81
N LEU A 234 16.22 13.86 -1.34
CA LEU A 234 16.85 12.60 -0.92
C LEU A 234 16.15 11.98 0.29
N LEU A 235 15.82 12.80 1.29
CA LEU A 235 15.01 12.37 2.42
C LEU A 235 13.60 11.99 1.96
N GLU A 236 13.05 12.65 0.94
CA GLU A 236 11.75 12.31 0.36
C GLU A 236 11.72 10.91 -0.23
N VAL A 237 12.74 10.55 -1.00
CA VAL A 237 12.89 9.22 -1.61
C VAL A 237 13.22 8.15 -0.56
N ILE A 238 14.04 8.46 0.45
CA ILE A 238 14.54 7.45 1.42
C ILE A 238 13.60 7.24 2.62
N LEU A 239 13.00 8.30 3.15
CA LEU A 239 12.25 8.32 4.42
C LEU A 239 10.74 8.57 4.24
N LEU A 240 10.31 9.00 3.06
CA LEU A 240 9.10 9.81 2.91
C LEU A 240 8.20 9.33 1.77
N ASP A 241 8.63 8.41 0.90
CA ASP A 241 7.71 7.67 0.04
C ASP A 241 6.76 6.78 0.85
N LEU A 242 6.98 6.61 2.15
CA LEU A 242 5.98 6.12 3.10
C LEU A 242 4.99 7.20 3.60
N PHE A 243 5.36 8.48 3.67
CA PHE A 243 4.66 9.51 4.48
C PHE A 243 4.53 10.92 3.84
N ASN A 244 4.77 11.09 2.53
CA ASN A 244 4.84 12.43 1.91
C ASN A 244 3.48 13.17 1.93
N PRO A 245 3.43 14.43 2.42
CA PRO A 245 2.28 15.30 2.22
C PRO A 245 2.14 15.69 0.73
N CYS A 246 0.93 15.58 0.18
CA CYS A 246 0.51 16.58 -0.79
C CYS A 246 -0.55 17.45 -0.15
N SER A 247 -0.18 18.71 0.06
CA SER A 247 -1.09 19.77 0.46
C SER A 247 -1.04 20.89 -0.56
N THR A 248 -1.83 20.76 -1.61
CA THR A 248 -2.40 21.92 -2.31
C THR A 248 -3.89 21.67 -2.44
N PHE A 249 -4.64 22.23 -1.50
CA PHE A 249 -5.93 22.79 -1.88
C PHE A 249 -5.77 24.24 -1.47
N GLN A 250 -5.45 25.08 -2.45
CA GLN A 250 -5.63 26.51 -2.34
C GLN A 250 -7.04 26.76 -1.80
N GLU A 251 -7.09 27.69 -0.86
CA GLU A 251 -8.30 28.36 -0.40
C GLU A 251 -9.31 28.53 -1.53
N SER A 252 -10.44 27.83 -1.44
CA SER A 252 -11.70 28.36 -1.93
C SER A 252 -12.40 29.03 -0.75
N SER A 253 -11.76 30.05 -0.19
CA SER A 253 -12.47 31.11 0.52
C SER A 253 -12.76 32.21 -0.50
N HIS A 254 -13.93 32.14 -1.12
CA HIS A 254 -14.85 33.25 -1.41
C HIS A 254 -16.13 32.68 -2.03
#